data_AF-A0A420VDN2-F1
#
_entry.id   AF-A0A420VDN2-F1
#
_cell.length_a   1.000
_cell.length_b   1.000
_cell.length_c   1.000
_cell.angle_alpha   90.00
_cell.angle_beta   90.00
_cell.angle_gamma   90.00
#
_symmetry.space_group_name_H-M   'P 1'
#
loop_
_entity.id
_entity.type
_entity.pdbx_description
1 polymer ?
#
loop_
_entity_poly.entity_id
_entity_poly.type
_entity_poly.pdbx_seq_one_letter_code
_entity_poly.pdbx_strand_id
1 'polypeptide(L)'
;MFTPPTHEWVRQSQVYRDCSVKEIPVVMMPFEVLCYLLQEKHRFRPEDLFGLWDYDTLFPEPVGTRSGYWQVMTPAIARILRRPVEEVFMELEVFRLYYEEAVREARRRIEDQIRFIHSDIPLKVKHMTEDESKKMLVKLLIQTKIARLLEADRNILKNRKPFLPYEEPEKIEEQQETGFPGEAA
;
A
#
# COMPACT_ATOMS: atom_id res chain seq x y z
N MET A 1 2.58 -8.61 -1.48
CA MET A 1 2.50 -7.13 -1.41
C MET A 1 3.92 -6.58 -1.46
N PHE A 2 4.22 -5.65 -2.37
CA PHE A 2 5.53 -4.98 -2.42
C PHE A 2 5.49 -3.74 -1.53
N THR A 3 6.34 -3.71 -0.51
CA THR A 3 6.38 -2.60 0.46
C THR A 3 7.77 -1.97 0.48
N PRO A 4 7.89 -0.64 0.39
CA PRO A 4 9.13 0.05 0.72
C PRO A 4 9.61 -0.36 2.12
N PRO A 5 10.91 -0.61 2.33
CA PRO A 5 11.46 -0.93 3.66
C PRO A 5 11.12 0.11 4.73
N THR A 6 10.98 1.37 4.32
CA THR A 6 10.54 2.49 5.17
C THR A 6 9.08 2.43 5.60
N HIS A 7 8.27 1.58 4.96
CA HIS A 7 6.88 1.31 5.33
C HIS A 7 6.70 -0.04 6.02
N GLU A 8 7.79 -0.77 6.27
CA GLU A 8 7.73 -2.01 7.03
C GLU A 8 7.49 -1.72 8.51
N TRP A 9 6.53 -2.43 9.12
CA TRP A 9 6.12 -2.16 10.49
C TRP A 9 7.22 -2.53 11.49
N VAL A 10 7.63 -1.58 12.32
CA VAL A 10 8.89 -1.62 13.08
C VAL A 10 8.94 -2.74 14.14
N ARG A 11 7.81 -3.23 14.66
CA ARG A 11 7.80 -4.23 15.76
C ARG A 11 6.69 -5.28 15.64
N GLN A 12 5.50 -4.93 16.11
CA GLN A 12 4.31 -5.76 16.10
C GLN A 12 3.28 -5.07 15.21
N SER A 13 2.68 -5.84 14.31
CA SER A 13 1.64 -5.34 13.43
C SER A 13 0.68 -6.45 13.09
N GLN A 14 -0.60 -6.09 12.96
CA GLN A 14 -1.61 -7.00 12.44
C GLN A 14 -1.22 -7.52 11.06
N VAL A 15 -0.48 -6.72 10.27
CA VAL A 15 0.00 -7.11 8.94
C VAL A 15 0.88 -8.36 8.97
N TYR A 16 1.69 -8.58 10.01
CA TYR A 16 2.48 -9.82 10.10
C TYR A 16 1.60 -11.03 10.35
N ARG A 17 0.53 -10.88 11.16
CA ARG A 17 -0.45 -11.95 11.38
C ARG A 17 -1.20 -12.24 10.10
N ASP A 18 -1.67 -11.20 9.42
CA ASP A 18 -2.42 -11.32 8.17
C ASP A 18 -1.53 -11.97 7.08
N CYS A 19 -0.25 -11.63 7.01
CA CYS A 19 0.71 -12.24 6.07
C CYS A 19 1.20 -13.63 6.48
N SER A 20 0.77 -14.18 7.61
CA SER A 20 1.16 -15.52 8.10
C SER A 20 -0.04 -16.46 8.26
N VAL A 21 -1.19 -16.11 7.67
CA VAL A 21 -2.39 -16.95 7.67
C VAL A 21 -2.83 -17.28 6.24
N LYS A 22 -3.32 -18.50 6.04
CA LYS A 22 -3.69 -19.00 4.70
C LYS A 22 -4.96 -18.34 4.15
N GLU A 23 -5.82 -17.85 5.03
CA GLU A 23 -7.05 -17.11 4.69
C GLU A 23 -6.74 -15.79 3.99
N ILE A 24 -5.54 -15.24 4.22
CA ILE A 24 -5.05 -14.01 3.60
C ILE A 24 -3.70 -14.35 2.93
N PRO A 25 -3.70 -14.97 1.73
CA PRO A 25 -2.49 -15.52 1.10
C PRO A 25 -1.62 -14.42 0.45
N VAL A 26 -1.16 -13.50 1.29
CA VAL A 26 -0.33 -12.36 0.91
C VAL A 26 1.07 -12.54 1.50
N VAL A 27 2.05 -12.81 0.64
CA VAL A 27 3.46 -12.78 1.02
C VAL A 27 3.97 -11.35 1.05
N MET A 28 4.63 -10.97 2.15
CA MET A 28 5.36 -9.71 2.26
C MET A 28 6.70 -9.83 1.51
N MET A 29 6.90 -8.95 0.53
CA MET A 29 8.10 -8.90 -0.30
C MET A 29 8.66 -7.48 -0.30
N PRO A 30 9.53 -7.14 0.65
CA PRO A 30 10.27 -5.88 0.64
C PRO A 30 11.14 -5.75 -0.61
N PHE A 31 11.50 -4.50 -0.94
CA PHE A 31 12.30 -4.23 -2.12
C PHE A 31 13.66 -4.91 -2.10
N GLU A 32 14.31 -5.05 -0.94
CA GLU A 32 15.59 -5.75 -0.81
C GLU A 32 15.49 -7.22 -1.24
N VAL A 33 14.41 -7.90 -0.87
CA VAL A 33 14.16 -9.29 -1.24
C VAL A 33 13.91 -9.40 -2.74
N LEU A 34 13.09 -8.50 -3.30
CA LEU A 34 12.83 -8.49 -4.73
C LEU A 34 14.10 -8.24 -5.54
N CYS A 35 14.89 -7.22 -5.16
CA CYS A 35 16.15 -6.90 -5.83
C CYS A 35 17.12 -8.08 -5.79
N TYR A 36 17.22 -8.76 -4.65
CA TYR A 36 18.09 -9.92 -4.51
C TYR A 36 17.62 -11.11 -5.36
N LEU A 37 16.31 -11.42 -5.34
CA LEU A 37 15.73 -12.46 -6.20
C LEU A 37 15.95 -12.15 -7.69
N LEU A 38 15.85 -10.87 -8.09
CA LEU A 38 16.11 -10.46 -9.47
C LEU A 38 17.59 -10.59 -9.86
N GLN A 39 18.51 -10.26 -8.94
CA GLN A 39 19.95 -10.43 -9.15
C GLN A 39 20.29 -11.93 -9.30
N GLU A 40 19.67 -12.78 -8.49
CA GLU A 40 19.92 -14.22 -8.45
C GLU A 40 18.95 -15.03 -9.32
N LYS A 41 18.23 -14.40 -10.25
CA LYS A 41 17.19 -15.03 -11.10
C LYS A 41 17.64 -16.27 -11.90
N HIS A 42 18.96 -16.44 -12.04
CA HIS A 42 19.56 -17.57 -12.75
C HIS A 42 19.70 -18.82 -11.86
N ARG A 43 19.49 -18.70 -10.55
CA ARG A 43 19.64 -19.79 -9.57
C ARG A 43 18.38 -20.61 -9.33
N PHE A 44 17.23 -20.07 -9.69
CA PHE A 44 15.92 -20.68 -9.47
C PHE A 44 15.05 -20.53 -10.71
N ARG A 45 14.01 -21.35 -10.81
CA ARG A 45 12.96 -21.18 -11.80
C ARG A 45 11.80 -20.41 -11.17
N PRO A 46 11.05 -19.58 -11.92
CA PRO A 46 9.92 -18.83 -11.35
C PRO A 46 8.94 -19.68 -10.53
N GLU A 47 8.76 -20.95 -10.89
CA GLU A 47 7.90 -21.89 -10.18
C GLU A 47 8.39 -22.22 -8.77
N ASP A 48 9.71 -22.13 -8.51
CA ASP A 48 10.27 -22.34 -7.18
C ASP A 48 9.75 -21.28 -6.18
N LEU A 49 9.34 -20.10 -6.67
CA LEU A 49 8.76 -19.05 -5.82
C LEU A 49 7.40 -19.44 -5.23
N PHE A 50 6.67 -20.40 -5.82
CA PHE A 50 5.39 -20.85 -5.26
C PHE A 50 5.54 -21.40 -3.83
N GLY A 51 6.73 -21.91 -3.49
CA GLY A 51 7.04 -22.34 -2.12
C GLY A 51 6.96 -21.24 -1.07
N LEU A 52 6.99 -19.95 -1.46
CA LEU A 52 6.78 -18.84 -0.53
C LEU A 52 5.32 -18.70 -0.05
N TRP A 53 4.37 -19.32 -0.76
CA TRP A 53 2.94 -19.36 -0.41
C TRP A 53 2.52 -20.68 0.25
N ASP A 54 3.47 -21.54 0.64
CA ASP A 54 3.18 -22.77 1.39
C ASP A 54 2.96 -22.45 2.88
N TYR A 55 1.82 -21.82 3.19
CA TYR A 55 1.47 -21.38 4.54
C TYR A 55 1.35 -22.52 5.54
N ASP A 56 0.88 -23.70 5.10
CA ASP A 56 0.72 -24.86 5.98
C ASP A 56 2.09 -25.32 6.53
N THR A 57 3.13 -25.24 5.70
CA THR A 57 4.51 -25.59 6.09
C THR A 57 5.26 -24.43 6.74
N LEU A 58 5.13 -23.21 6.20
CA LEU A 58 5.91 -22.05 6.64
C LEU A 58 5.35 -21.42 7.92
N PHE A 59 4.04 -21.33 8.05
CA PHE A 59 3.35 -20.65 9.14
C PHE A 59 2.27 -21.56 9.76
N PRO A 60 2.66 -22.64 10.47
CA PRO A 60 1.70 -23.50 11.15
C PRO A 60 0.92 -22.75 12.23
N GLU A 61 1.52 -21.68 12.78
CA GLU A 61 0.87 -20.75 13.69
C GLU A 61 1.11 -19.30 13.21
N PRO A 62 0.12 -18.40 13.35
CA PRO A 62 0.26 -17.00 12.93
C PRO A 62 1.34 -16.27 13.71
N VAL A 63 2.09 -15.41 13.03
CA VAL A 63 3.22 -14.65 13.61
C VAL A 63 2.90 -13.16 13.63
N GLY A 64 2.97 -12.53 14.80
CA GLY A 64 2.65 -11.10 14.97
C GLY A 64 3.84 -10.13 14.90
N THR A 65 5.06 -10.64 14.74
CA THR A 65 6.30 -9.85 14.81
C THR A 65 7.09 -9.88 13.52
N ARG A 66 7.79 -8.78 13.22
CA ARG A 66 8.73 -8.70 12.10
C ARG A 66 9.79 -9.80 12.16
N SER A 67 10.41 -9.95 13.33
CA SER A 67 11.49 -10.91 13.52
C SER A 67 11.02 -12.35 13.32
N GLY A 68 9.85 -12.72 13.85
CA GLY A 68 9.31 -14.06 13.67
C GLY A 68 8.97 -14.34 12.21
N TYR A 69 8.39 -13.37 11.49
CA TYR A 69 8.08 -13.53 10.07
C TYR A 69 9.34 -13.78 9.24
N TRP A 70 10.39 -12.96 9.44
CA TRP A 70 11.64 -13.11 8.68
C TRP A 70 12.50 -14.29 9.10
N GLN A 71 12.35 -14.81 10.32
CA GLN A 71 12.97 -16.08 10.74
C GLN A 71 12.41 -17.28 9.94
N VAL A 72 11.17 -17.20 9.47
CA VAL A 72 10.56 -18.22 8.60
C VAL A 72 10.89 -17.97 7.13
N MET A 73 10.75 -16.72 6.68
CA MET A 73 10.90 -16.37 5.26
C MET A 73 12.34 -16.44 4.76
N THR A 74 13.32 -16.03 5.57
CA THR A 74 14.74 -16.04 5.15
C THR A 74 15.21 -17.45 4.78
N PRO A 75 14.95 -18.50 5.59
CA PRO A 75 15.21 -19.88 5.19
C PRO A 75 14.46 -20.34 3.94
N ALA A 76 13.21 -19.92 3.74
CA ALA A 76 12.44 -20.26 2.55
C ALA A 76 13.07 -19.67 1.28
N ILE A 77 13.50 -18.41 1.35
CA ILE A 77 14.23 -17.71 0.27
C ILE A 77 15.58 -18.39 0.01
N ALA A 78 16.33 -18.73 1.06
CA ALA A 78 17.61 -19.42 0.94
C ALA A 78 17.49 -20.79 0.26
N ARG A 79 16.40 -21.52 0.55
CA ARG A 79 16.07 -22.79 -0.13
C ARG A 79 15.84 -22.61 -1.63
N ILE A 80 15.07 -21.57 -2.01
CA ILE A 80 14.81 -21.24 -3.43
C ILE A 80 16.11 -20.87 -4.14
N LEU A 81 16.94 -20.04 -3.51
CA LEU A 81 18.20 -19.58 -4.07
C LEU A 81 19.34 -20.62 -4.02
N ARG A 82 19.12 -21.74 -3.30
CA ARG A 82 20.10 -22.79 -3.05
C ARG A 82 21.40 -22.23 -2.46
N ARG A 83 21.25 -21.35 -1.45
CA ARG A 83 22.35 -20.72 -0.72
C ARG A 83 22.22 -20.95 0.79
N PRO A 84 23.33 -20.85 1.54
CA PRO A 84 23.28 -20.81 3.00
C PRO A 84 22.40 -19.64 3.49
N VAL A 85 21.70 -19.85 4.60
CA VAL A 85 20.78 -18.85 5.19
C VAL A 85 21.56 -17.60 5.60
N GLU A 86 22.78 -17.78 6.11
CA GLU A 86 23.67 -16.72 6.57
C GLU A 86 24.09 -15.81 5.42
N GLU A 87 24.40 -16.40 4.26
CA GLU A 87 24.75 -15.63 3.06
C GLU A 87 23.56 -14.82 2.56
N VAL A 88 22.37 -15.42 2.49
CA VAL A 88 21.15 -14.71 2.09
C VAL A 88 20.84 -13.58 3.04
N PHE A 89 20.96 -13.81 4.35
CA PHE A 89 20.76 -12.78 5.36
C PHE A 89 21.72 -11.60 5.15
N MET A 90 23.01 -11.87 4.95
CA MET A 90 24.00 -10.83 4.69
C MET A 90 23.69 -10.01 3.43
N GLU A 91 23.33 -10.68 2.32
CA GLU A 91 22.99 -10.00 1.07
C GLU A 91 21.76 -9.10 1.22
N LEU A 92 20.72 -9.57 1.93
CA LEU A 92 19.53 -8.76 2.20
C LEU A 92 19.85 -7.50 3.00
N GLU A 93 20.79 -7.57 3.96
CA GLU A 93 21.27 -6.38 4.68
C GLU A 93 22.05 -5.43 3.76
N VAL A 94 22.84 -5.93 2.80
CA VAL A 94 23.51 -5.08 1.81
C VAL A 94 22.48 -4.33 0.95
N PHE A 95 21.45 -5.02 0.45
CA PHE A 95 20.38 -4.38 -0.31
C PHE A 95 19.59 -3.36 0.51
N ARG A 96 19.37 -3.63 1.80
CA ARG A 96 18.76 -2.66 2.71
C ARG A 96 19.61 -1.40 2.83
N LEU A 97 20.92 -1.53 2.98
CA LEU A 97 21.83 -0.38 3.04
C LEU A 97 21.79 0.45 1.74
N TYR A 98 21.74 -0.19 0.57
CA TYR A 98 21.57 0.53 -0.71
C TYR A 98 20.24 1.29 -0.77
N TYR A 99 19.17 0.68 -0.28
CA TYR A 99 17.88 1.34 -0.21
C TYR A 99 17.90 2.56 0.72
N GLU A 100 18.50 2.42 1.91
CA GLU A 100 18.65 3.51 2.88
C GLU A 100 19.48 4.68 2.32
N GLU A 101 20.56 4.38 1.58
CA GLU A 101 21.36 5.39 0.89
C GLU A 101 20.52 6.15 -0.16
N ALA A 102 19.76 5.41 -0.97
CA ALA A 102 18.89 6.01 -1.99
C ALA A 102 17.84 6.93 -1.36
N VAL A 103 17.23 6.52 -0.24
CA VAL A 103 16.28 7.34 0.52
C VAL A 103 16.97 8.58 1.09
N ARG A 104 18.19 8.45 1.63
CA ARG A 104 18.96 9.57 2.17
C ARG A 104 19.27 10.61 1.09
N GLU A 105 19.71 10.17 -0.08
CA GLU A 105 20.01 11.05 -1.21
C GLU A 105 18.74 11.71 -1.76
N ALA A 106 17.64 10.97 -1.88
CA ALA A 106 16.35 11.54 -2.28
C ALA A 106 15.90 12.63 -1.30
N ARG A 107 16.02 12.37 0.01
CA ARG A 107 15.73 13.36 1.05
C ARG A 107 16.62 14.59 0.93
N ARG A 108 17.93 14.40 0.75
CA ARG A 108 18.90 15.51 0.59
C ARG A 108 18.50 16.42 -0.58
N ARG A 109 18.12 15.84 -1.72
CA ARG A 109 17.65 16.59 -2.90
C ARG A 109 16.38 17.40 -2.62
N ILE A 110 15.42 16.83 -1.92
CA ILE A 110 14.19 17.54 -1.53
C ILE A 110 14.54 18.71 -0.59
N GLU A 111 15.42 18.48 0.38
CA GLU A 111 15.87 19.53 1.30
C GLU A 111 16.65 20.64 0.59
N ASP A 112 17.50 20.31 -0.38
CA ASP A 112 18.18 21.28 -1.24
C ASP A 112 17.18 22.12 -2.04
N GLN A 113 16.14 21.49 -2.62
CA GLN A 113 15.08 22.19 -3.33
C GLN A 113 14.29 23.13 -2.41
N ILE A 114 13.95 22.67 -1.21
CA ILE A 114 13.29 23.50 -0.19
C ILE A 114 14.15 24.71 0.14
N ARG A 115 15.45 24.51 0.44
CA ARG A 115 16.39 25.62 0.72
C ARG A 115 16.48 26.60 -0.44
N PHE A 116 16.61 26.09 -1.67
CA PHE A 116 16.64 26.92 -2.87
C PHE A 116 15.38 27.78 -2.98
N ILE A 117 14.21 27.16 -2.89
CA ILE A 117 12.90 27.85 -2.95
C ILE A 117 12.79 28.91 -1.84
N HIS A 118 13.20 28.59 -0.61
CA HIS A 118 13.18 29.55 0.51
C HIS A 118 14.13 30.74 0.31
N SER A 119 15.24 30.56 -0.40
CA SER A 119 16.16 31.65 -0.72
C SER A 119 15.75 32.46 -1.96
N ASP A 120 15.19 31.80 -2.98
CA ASP A 120 14.88 32.39 -4.28
C ASP A 120 13.57 33.16 -4.27
N ILE A 121 12.51 32.63 -3.62
CA ILE A 121 11.20 33.29 -3.57
C ILE A 121 11.28 34.69 -2.97
N PRO A 122 11.93 34.94 -1.81
CA PRO A 122 12.02 36.28 -1.26
C PRO A 122 12.75 37.27 -2.17
N LEU A 123 13.82 36.82 -2.85
CA LEU A 123 14.56 37.64 -3.82
C LEU A 123 13.69 37.97 -5.03
N LYS A 124 12.96 36.99 -5.55
CA LYS A 124 12.08 37.14 -6.70
C LYS A 124 10.88 38.03 -6.39
N VAL A 125 10.33 37.94 -5.18
CA VAL A 125 9.26 38.82 -4.70
C VAL A 125 9.76 40.25 -4.51
N LYS A 126 10.96 40.43 -3.93
CA LYS A 126 11.54 41.75 -3.67
C LYS A 126 11.81 42.55 -4.95
N HIS A 127 12.16 41.88 -6.05
CA HIS A 127 12.50 42.51 -7.32
C HIS A 127 11.39 42.37 -8.38
N MET A 128 10.21 41.90 -8.00
CA MET A 128 9.10 41.71 -8.93
C MET A 128 8.50 43.06 -9.32
N THR A 129 8.24 43.26 -10.61
CA THR A 129 7.49 44.43 -11.07
C THR A 129 6.00 44.29 -10.74
N GLU A 130 5.25 45.40 -10.78
CA GLU A 130 3.82 45.41 -10.50
C GLU A 130 3.03 44.54 -11.51
N ASP A 131 3.43 44.56 -12.79
CA ASP A 131 2.77 43.78 -13.84
C ASP A 131 3.01 42.27 -13.67
N GLU A 132 4.22 41.87 -13.30
CA GLU A 132 4.56 40.49 -12.95
C GLU A 132 3.81 40.01 -11.71
N SER A 133 3.69 40.88 -10.69
CA SER A 133 2.96 40.59 -9.47
C SER A 133 1.47 40.35 -9.74
N LYS A 134 0.85 41.16 -10.61
CA LYS A 134 -0.56 40.98 -11.03
C LYS A 134 -0.76 39.67 -11.79
N LYS A 135 0.13 39.32 -12.72
CA LYS A 135 0.08 38.05 -13.46
C LYS A 135 0.23 36.84 -12.53
N MET A 136 1.15 36.92 -11.57
CA MET A 136 1.36 35.86 -10.57
C MET A 136 0.14 35.68 -9.67
N LEU A 137 -0.49 36.78 -9.23
CA LEU A 137 -1.71 36.76 -8.42
C LEU A 137 -2.86 36.07 -9.14
N VAL A 138 -3.10 36.40 -10.41
CA VAL A 138 -4.16 35.76 -11.22
C VAL A 138 -3.90 34.26 -11.35
N LYS A 139 -2.66 33.86 -11.62
CA LYS A 139 -2.28 32.44 -11.70
C LYS A 139 -2.55 31.70 -10.39
N LEU A 140 -2.18 32.28 -9.26
CA LEU A 140 -2.41 31.69 -7.93
C LEU A 140 -3.90 31.56 -7.62
N LEU A 141 -4.71 32.58 -7.91
CA LEU A 141 -6.16 32.54 -7.71
C LEU A 141 -6.82 31.41 -8.50
N ILE A 142 -6.39 31.19 -9.75
CA ILE A 142 -6.87 30.07 -10.58
C ILE A 142 -6.49 28.74 -9.94
N GLN A 143 -5.22 28.57 -9.52
CA GLN A 143 -4.76 27.34 -8.89
C GLN A 143 -5.50 27.02 -7.58
N THR A 144 -5.72 28.02 -6.72
CA THR A 144 -6.48 27.86 -5.48
C THR A 144 -7.93 27.47 -5.77
N LYS A 145 -8.55 28.05 -6.81
CA LYS A 145 -9.92 27.71 -7.18
C LYS A 145 -10.03 26.28 -7.71
N ILE A 146 -9.09 25.83 -8.53
CA ILE A 146 -9.01 24.44 -9.01
C ILE A 146 -8.84 23.48 -7.84
N ALA A 147 -7.93 23.76 -6.90
CA ALA A 147 -7.69 22.92 -5.73
C ALA A 147 -8.96 22.72 -4.87
N ARG A 148 -9.71 23.81 -4.63
CA ARG A 148 -10.97 23.74 -3.89
C ARG A 148 -12.04 22.91 -4.61
N LEU A 149 -12.11 22.99 -5.94
CA LEU A 149 -13.05 22.19 -6.72
C LEU A 149 -12.70 20.70 -6.64
N LEU A 150 -11.42 20.35 -6.77
CA LEU A 150 -10.96 18.96 -6.63
C LEU A 150 -11.24 18.39 -5.23
N GLU A 151 -11.11 19.21 -4.19
CA GLU A 151 -11.41 18.82 -2.82
C GLU A 151 -12.91 18.63 -2.58
N ALA A 152 -13.74 19.50 -3.16
CA ALA A 152 -15.19 19.35 -3.15
C ALA A 152 -15.63 18.06 -3.86
N ASP A 153 -15.08 17.77 -5.05
CA ASP A 153 -15.35 16.52 -5.78
C ASP A 153 -14.95 15.28 -4.98
N ARG A 154 -13.80 15.33 -4.30
CA ARG A 154 -13.34 14.23 -3.45
C ARG A 154 -14.27 13.98 -2.27
N ASN A 155 -14.83 15.04 -1.69
CA ASN A 155 -15.79 14.93 -0.59
C ASN A 155 -17.16 14.41 -1.07
N ILE A 156 -17.60 14.78 -2.28
CA ILE A 156 -18.80 14.24 -2.90
C ILE A 156 -18.66 12.74 -3.16
N LEU A 157 -17.50 12.30 -3.66
CA LEU A 157 -17.22 10.89 -3.92
C LEU A 157 -17.15 10.05 -2.63
N LYS A 158 -16.62 10.61 -1.53
CA LYS A 158 -16.62 9.96 -0.21
C LYS A 158 -18.02 9.83 0.41
N ASN A 159 -18.92 10.75 0.07
CA ASN A 159 -20.28 10.79 0.62
C ASN A 159 -21.32 10.10 -0.28
N ARG A 160 -20.92 9.56 -1.45
CA ARG A 160 -21.78 8.65 -2.20
C ARG A 160 -21.90 7.34 -1.42
N LYS A 161 -23.10 7.05 -0.91
CA LYS A 161 -23.45 5.70 -0.45
C LYS A 161 -23.14 4.72 -1.59
N PRO A 162 -22.52 3.55 -1.30
CA PRO A 162 -22.36 2.52 -2.31
C PRO A 162 -23.74 2.22 -2.92
N PHE A 163 -23.77 2.10 -4.24
CA PHE A 163 -24.95 1.63 -4.96
C PHE A 163 -25.32 0.29 -4.33
N LEU A 164 -26.41 0.25 -3.55
CA LEU A 164 -26.94 -1.03 -3.06
C LEU A 164 -27.29 -1.85 -4.29
N PRO A 165 -26.85 -3.13 -4.38
CA PRO A 165 -27.33 -4.00 -5.43
C PRO A 165 -28.87 -4.03 -5.35
N TYR A 166 -29.51 -3.96 -6.52
CA TYR A 166 -30.96 -4.01 -6.65
C TYR A 166 -31.49 -5.25 -5.93
N GLU A 167 -32.17 -5.07 -4.80
CA GLU A 167 -32.94 -6.14 -4.18
C GLU A 167 -34.19 -6.34 -5.04
N GLU A 168 -34.31 -7.52 -5.65
CA GLU A 168 -35.53 -7.91 -6.36
C GLU A 168 -36.71 -7.81 -5.38
N PRO A 169 -37.83 -7.14 -5.76
CA PRO A 169 -38.98 -7.03 -4.88
C PRO A 169 -39.52 -8.43 -4.55
N GLU A 170 -39.62 -8.73 -3.25
CA GLU A 170 -40.20 -9.96 -2.74
C GLU A 170 -41.58 -10.19 -3.36
N LYS A 171 -41.79 -11.41 -3.87
CA LYS A 171 -43.08 -11.86 -4.38
C LYS A 171 -44.10 -11.75 -3.25
N ILE A 172 -45.10 -10.90 -3.44
CA ILE A 172 -46.31 -10.87 -2.60
C ILE A 172 -46.99 -12.23 -2.77
N GLU A 173 -46.99 -13.05 -1.71
CA GLU A 173 -47.80 -14.26 -1.66
C GLU A 173 -49.28 -13.86 -1.66
N GLU A 174 -50.01 -14.33 -2.68
CA GLU A 174 -51.47 -14.22 -2.77
C GLU A 174 -52.11 -14.89 -1.55
N GLN A 175 -52.71 -14.09 -0.66
CA GLN A 175 -53.57 -14.62 0.39
C GLN A 175 -54.83 -15.19 -0.24
N GLN A 176 -54.96 -16.51 -0.19
CA GLN A 176 -56.17 -17.25 -0.51
C GLN A 176 -57.29 -16.82 0.45
N GLU A 177 -58.31 -16.13 -0.06
CA GLU A 177 -59.60 -15.95 0.62
C GLU A 177 -60.25 -17.32 0.81
N THR A 178 -60.15 -17.86 2.02
CA THR A 178 -60.99 -18.98 2.48
C THR A 178 -62.09 -18.40 3.35
N GLY A 179 -63.33 -18.60 2.89
CA GLY A 179 -64.54 -18.04 3.46
C GLY A 179 -64.85 -18.51 4.88
N PHE A 180 -65.54 -17.64 5.61
CA PHE A 180 -66.23 -17.97 6.86
C PHE A 180 -67.74 -18.10 6.62
N PRO A 181 -68.41 -19.12 7.16
CA PRO A 181 -69.85 -19.26 7.12
C PRO A 181 -70.53 -18.63 8.35
N GLY A 182 -71.72 -18.05 8.11
CA GLY A 182 -72.83 -17.97 9.07
C GLY A 182 -72.93 -16.72 9.92
N GLU A 183 -74.08 -16.03 9.82
CA GLU A 183 -75.10 -16.13 10.88
C GLU A 183 -76.46 -15.67 10.38
N ALA A 184 -77.48 -16.31 10.94
CA ALA A 184 -78.89 -16.21 10.61
C ALA A 184 -79.58 -15.13 11.44
N ALA A 185 -80.55 -14.45 10.82
CA ALA A 185 -81.79 -13.97 11.43
C ALA A 185 -82.81 -13.71 10.32
#